data_AF-A0A9E4TQN5-F1
#
_entry.id   AF-A0A9E4TQN5-F1
#
_cell.length_a   1.000
_cell.length_b   1.000
_cell.length_c   1.000
_cell.angle_alpha   90.00
_cell.angle_beta   90.00
_cell.angle_gamma   90.00
#
_symmetry.space_group_name_H-M   'P 1'
#
loop_
_entity.id
_entity.type
_entity.pdbx_description
1 polymer ?
#
loop_
_entity_poly.entity_id
_entity_poly.type
_entity_poly.pdbx_seq_one_letter_code
_entity_poly.pdbx_strand_id
1 'polypeptide(L)'
;ERVLPASVLRGLTETEMDVYRRPYQEPGESRRPTLTWPREIPLDGEPSDVVEIVDAYAGWLATSEVPKLFINADPGVILAGAQREYCRRWRNQREVTVKGSHFIQEDSPVQIGQAIAEWYVSL
;
A
#
# COMPACT_ATOMS: atom_id res chain seq x y z
N GLU A 1 -2.44 16.80 7.18
CA GLU A 1 -2.72 16.20 5.86
C GLU A 1 -1.56 16.27 4.87
N ARG A 2 -0.27 16.34 5.28
CA ARG A 2 0.83 16.54 4.32
C ARG A 2 1.26 15.29 3.56
N VAL A 3 1.08 14.11 4.15
CA VAL A 3 1.55 12.84 3.58
C VAL A 3 0.80 12.49 2.30
N LEU A 4 -0.54 12.52 2.33
CA LEU A 4 -1.39 12.21 1.18
C LEU A 4 -1.05 13.02 -0.09
N PRO A 5 -1.12 14.37 -0.10
CA PRO A 5 -0.85 15.16 -1.30
C PRO A 5 0.63 15.12 -1.72
N ALA A 6 1.56 14.89 -0.80
CA ALA A 6 2.98 14.72 -1.15
C ALA A 6 3.28 13.34 -1.76
N SER A 7 2.37 12.37 -1.63
CA SER A 7 2.57 10.99 -2.06
C SER A 7 1.65 10.58 -3.22
N VAL A 8 1.17 11.56 -3.98
CA VAL A 8 0.43 11.43 -5.24
C VAL A 8 1.16 12.28 -6.28
N LEU A 9 1.69 11.66 -7.33
CA LEU A 9 2.54 12.35 -8.32
C LEU A 9 1.77 13.40 -9.13
N ARG A 10 0.51 13.12 -9.49
CA ARG A 10 -0.31 14.06 -10.26
C ARG A 10 -0.84 15.26 -9.46
N GLY A 11 -0.68 15.23 -8.14
CA GLY A 11 -1.39 16.12 -7.23
C GLY A 11 -2.89 15.81 -7.15
N LEU A 12 -3.47 16.13 -5.99
CA LEU A 12 -4.92 16.01 -5.78
C LEU A 12 -5.56 17.38 -5.97
N THR A 13 -6.73 17.39 -6.63
CA THR A 13 -7.58 18.58 -6.74
C THR A 13 -8.22 18.90 -5.39
N GLU A 14 -8.70 20.13 -5.20
CA GLU A 14 -9.41 20.49 -3.97
C GLU A 14 -10.66 19.64 -3.75
N THR A 15 -11.41 19.32 -4.82
CA THR A 15 -12.58 18.44 -4.70
C THR A 15 -12.21 17.06 -4.18
N GLU A 16 -11.10 16.49 -4.65
CA GLU A 16 -10.61 15.19 -4.16
C GLU A 16 -10.12 15.30 -2.72
N MET A 17 -9.37 16.36 -2.40
CA MET A 17 -8.90 16.63 -1.04
C MET A 17 -10.04 16.81 -0.06
N ASP A 18 -11.13 17.48 -0.44
CA ASP A 18 -12.31 17.68 0.40
C ASP A 18 -12.98 16.34 0.74
N VAL A 19 -13.01 15.40 -0.20
CA VAL A 19 -13.49 14.03 0.06
C VAL A 19 -12.60 13.32 1.06
N TYR A 20 -11.27 13.40 0.91
CA TYR A 20 -10.32 12.80 1.86
C TYR A 20 -10.38 13.46 3.24
N ARG A 21 -10.64 14.77 3.34
CA ARG A 21 -10.76 15.53 4.59
C ARG A 21 -12.05 15.26 5.33
N ARG A 22 -13.13 14.93 4.60
CA ARG A 22 -14.50 14.79 5.15
C ARG A 22 -14.58 13.97 6.44
N PRO A 23 -13.89 12.81 6.61
CA PRO A 23 -13.96 12.04 7.85
C PRO A 23 -13.23 12.66 9.05
N TYR A 24 -12.39 13.68 8.83
CA TYR A 24 -11.41 14.20 9.80
C TYR A 24 -11.68 15.65 10.22
N GLN A 25 -12.86 16.19 9.91
CA GLN A 25 -13.20 17.59 10.18
C GLN A 25 -13.13 17.91 11.68
N GLU A 26 -13.65 17.01 12.53
CA GLU A 26 -13.62 17.17 13.98
C GLU A 26 -12.26 16.82 14.59
N PRO A 27 -11.65 17.66 15.43
CA PRO A 27 -10.46 17.28 16.18
C PRO A 27 -10.70 16.09 17.14
N GLY A 28 -9.62 15.46 17.60
CA GLY A 28 -9.68 14.37 18.57
C GLY A 28 -9.95 13.01 17.91
N GLU A 29 -11.01 12.33 18.32
CA GLU A 29 -11.25 10.91 18.03
C GLU A 29 -11.32 10.61 16.52
N SER A 30 -11.91 11.50 15.72
CA SER A 30 -11.99 11.28 14.26
C SER A 30 -10.60 11.17 13.61
N ARG A 31 -9.57 11.77 14.22
CA ARG A 31 -8.18 11.78 13.74
C ARG A 31 -7.29 10.79 14.49
N ARG A 32 -7.78 10.16 15.57
CA ARG A 32 -6.99 9.20 16.36
C ARG A 32 -6.50 8.03 15.51
N PRO A 33 -7.31 7.41 14.61
CA PRO A 33 -6.82 6.34 13.75
C PRO A 33 -5.62 6.77 12.90
N THR A 34 -5.64 7.98 12.32
CA THR A 34 -4.55 8.53 11.51
C THR A 34 -3.27 8.78 12.32
N LEU A 35 -3.37 8.91 13.65
CA LEU A 35 -2.22 8.98 14.55
C LEU A 35 -1.75 7.60 15.02
N THR A 36 -2.68 6.68 15.27
CA THR A 36 -2.35 5.30 15.67
C THR A 36 -1.64 4.57 14.55
N TRP A 37 -2.14 4.63 13.31
CA TRP A 37 -1.56 3.94 12.15
C TRP A 37 -0.03 4.06 12.02
N PRO A 38 0.57 5.28 12.00
CA PRO A 38 2.02 5.39 11.89
C PRO A 38 2.79 4.86 13.11
N ARG A 39 2.16 4.72 14.28
CA ARG A 39 2.75 4.12 15.49
C ARG A 39 2.73 2.60 15.46
N GLU A 40 1.87 2.01 14.64
CA GLU A 40 1.76 0.56 14.42
C GLU A 40 2.62 0.08 13.24
N ILE A 41 3.38 0.96 12.58
CA ILE A 41 4.28 0.53 11.50
C ILE A 41 5.45 -0.24 12.14
N PRO A 42 5.66 -1.53 11.80
CA PRO A 42 6.72 -2.33 12.37
C PRO A 42 8.09 -1.83 11.88
N LEU A 43 8.87 -1.22 12.77
CA LEU A 43 10.22 -0.71 12.50
C LEU A 43 11.12 -1.03 13.68
N ASP A 44 12.34 -1.47 13.39
CA ASP A 44 13.36 -1.82 14.40
C ASP A 44 12.86 -2.79 15.49
N GLY A 45 11.93 -3.67 15.13
CA GLY A 45 11.37 -4.69 16.04
C GLY A 45 10.18 -4.21 16.88
N GLU A 46 9.65 -3.02 16.64
CA GLU A 46 8.49 -2.47 17.38
C GLU A 46 7.36 -1.97 16.47
N PRO A 47 6.08 -2.04 16.92
CA PRO A 47 5.65 -2.73 18.14
C PRO A 47 5.71 -4.25 17.97
N SER A 48 6.24 -4.94 18.98
CA SER A 48 6.57 -6.38 18.89
C SER A 48 5.41 -7.28 18.45
N ASP A 49 4.18 -6.99 18.89
CA ASP A 49 2.99 -7.73 18.49
C ASP A 49 2.67 -7.57 16.99
N VAL A 50 2.80 -6.37 16.43
CA VAL A 50 2.63 -6.15 14.99
C VAL A 50 3.77 -6.77 14.20
N VAL A 51 5.01 -6.72 14.70
CA VAL A 51 6.15 -7.40 14.07
C VAL A 51 5.90 -8.91 13.98
N GLU A 52 5.47 -9.53 15.07
CA GLU A 52 5.13 -10.97 15.09
C GLU A 52 4.02 -11.31 14.08
N ILE A 53 2.96 -10.49 14.00
CA ILE A 53 1.87 -10.67 13.03
C ILE A 53 2.40 -10.56 11.59
N VAL A 54 3.25 -9.56 11.32
CA VAL A 54 3.80 -9.27 9.99
C VAL A 54 4.74 -10.36 9.53
N ASP A 55 5.65 -10.80 10.40
CA ASP A 55 6.56 -11.91 10.11
C ASP A 55 5.81 -13.22 9.88
N ALA A 56 4.77 -13.49 10.69
CA ALA A 56 3.94 -14.69 10.55
C ALA A 56 3.24 -14.74 9.18
N TYR A 57 2.55 -13.67 8.76
CA TYR A 57 1.88 -13.69 7.46
C TYR A 57 2.89 -13.62 6.31
N ALA A 58 4.03 -12.95 6.47
CA ALA A 58 5.05 -12.87 5.44
C ALA A 58 5.70 -14.25 5.18
N GLY A 59 5.93 -15.03 6.23
CA GLY A 59 6.36 -16.43 6.13
C GLY A 59 5.33 -17.29 5.42
N TRP A 60 4.05 -17.16 5.76
CA TRP A 60 2.96 -17.88 5.08
C TRP A 60 2.83 -17.48 3.60
N LEU A 61 2.84 -16.19 3.28
CA LEU A 61 2.73 -15.69 1.90
C LEU A 61 3.90 -16.18 1.03
N ALA A 62 5.10 -16.31 1.60
CA ALA A 62 6.26 -16.80 0.87
C ALA A 62 6.10 -18.25 0.37
N THR A 63 5.35 -19.09 1.08
CA THR A 63 5.16 -20.51 0.76
C THR A 63 3.77 -20.86 0.23
N SER A 64 2.79 -19.99 0.45
CA SER A 64 1.39 -20.24 0.08
C SER A 64 1.20 -20.28 -1.43
N GLU A 65 0.40 -21.23 -1.90
CA GLU A 65 0.01 -21.38 -3.31
C GLU A 65 -1.17 -20.50 -3.71
N VAL A 66 -1.69 -19.65 -2.79
CA VAL A 66 -2.70 -18.64 -3.16
C VAL A 66 -2.17 -17.78 -4.29
N PRO A 67 -2.90 -17.61 -5.41
CA PRO A 67 -2.49 -16.71 -6.48
C PRO A 67 -2.34 -15.28 -5.99
N LYS A 68 -1.31 -14.56 -6.45
CA LYS A 68 -0.99 -13.19 -6.03
C LYS A 68 -0.78 -12.30 -7.25
N LEU A 69 -1.38 -11.12 -7.23
CA LEU A 69 -1.00 -10.02 -8.11
C LEU A 69 -0.24 -8.99 -7.29
N PHE A 70 1.05 -8.81 -7.59
CA PHE A 70 1.86 -7.76 -7.00
C PHE A 70 1.89 -6.55 -7.94
N ILE A 71 1.25 -5.46 -7.49
CA ILE A 71 1.30 -4.17 -8.19
C ILE A 71 2.45 -3.36 -7.60
N ASN A 72 3.59 -3.37 -8.29
CA ASN A 72 4.76 -2.57 -7.95
C ASN A 72 4.59 -1.13 -8.46
N ALA A 73 5.16 -0.18 -7.73
CA ALA A 73 5.13 1.24 -8.10
C ALA A 73 6.54 1.75 -8.41
N ASP A 74 6.64 2.62 -9.41
CA ASP A 74 7.86 3.35 -9.76
C ASP A 74 7.55 4.87 -9.82
N PRO A 75 8.21 5.71 -8.98
CA PRO A 75 9.33 5.40 -8.08
C PRO A 75 8.94 4.62 -6.80
N GLY A 76 7.67 4.61 -6.41
CA GLY A 76 7.24 4.02 -5.13
C GLY A 76 7.75 4.80 -3.91
N VAL A 77 7.32 4.38 -2.70
CA VAL A 77 7.77 4.98 -1.42
C VAL A 77 8.05 3.91 -0.38
N ILE A 78 6.99 3.25 0.12
CA ILE A 78 7.09 2.35 1.28
C ILE A 78 7.63 0.99 0.86
N LEU A 79 7.11 0.40 -0.21
CA LEU A 79 7.56 -0.93 -0.66
C LEU A 79 8.70 -0.81 -1.67
N ALA A 80 9.89 -0.47 -1.16
CA ALA A 80 11.12 -0.32 -1.94
C ALA A 80 12.27 -1.13 -1.32
N GLY A 81 13.41 -1.21 -2.00
CA GLY A 81 14.61 -1.85 -1.47
C GLY A 81 14.38 -3.30 -1.01
N ALA A 82 14.92 -3.64 0.17
CA ALA A 82 14.94 -5.01 0.67
C ALA A 82 13.54 -5.62 0.85
N GLN A 83 12.55 -4.88 1.36
CA GLN A 83 11.19 -5.41 1.48
C GLN A 83 10.59 -5.76 0.11
N ARG A 84 10.80 -4.95 -0.92
CA ARG A 84 10.30 -5.24 -2.26
C ARG A 84 10.94 -6.52 -2.83
N GLU A 85 12.27 -6.63 -2.72
CA GLU A 85 12.96 -7.83 -3.19
C GLU A 85 12.59 -9.08 -2.38
N TYR A 86 12.24 -8.92 -1.10
CA TYR A 86 11.69 -10.00 -0.29
C TYR A 86 10.35 -10.50 -0.86
N CYS A 87 9.40 -9.58 -1.11
CA CYS A 87 8.05 -9.90 -1.62
C CYS A 87 8.05 -10.55 -3.00
N ARG A 88 9.00 -10.18 -3.88
CA ARG A 88 9.14 -10.75 -5.23
C ARG A 88 9.49 -12.23 -5.26
N ARG A 89 9.98 -12.78 -4.15
CA ARG A 89 10.32 -14.21 -4.02
C ARG A 89 9.13 -15.08 -3.63
N TRP A 90 7.97 -14.48 -3.35
CA TRP A 90 6.79 -15.23 -2.95
C TRP A 90 6.24 -16.06 -4.12
N ARG A 91 5.78 -17.28 -3.80
CA ARG A 91 5.23 -18.21 -4.80
C ARG A 91 3.96 -17.69 -5.46
N ASN A 92 3.63 -18.23 -6.64
CA ASN A 92 2.40 -17.97 -7.38
C ASN A 92 2.06 -16.47 -7.51
N GLN A 93 3.06 -15.66 -7.84
CA GLN A 93 2.95 -14.20 -7.95
C GLN A 93 3.16 -13.76 -9.39
N ARG A 94 2.23 -12.94 -9.91
CA ARG A 94 2.41 -12.14 -11.12
C ARG A 94 2.70 -10.70 -10.69
N GLU A 95 3.72 -10.08 -11.28
CA GLU A 95 4.06 -8.68 -11.01
C GLU A 95 3.66 -7.79 -12.19
N VAL A 96 3.13 -6.61 -11.89
CA VAL A 96 2.94 -5.51 -12.84
C VAL A 96 3.48 -4.23 -12.21
N THR A 97 4.23 -3.43 -12.95
CA THR A 97 4.71 -2.13 -12.48
C THR A 97 3.88 -1.00 -13.07
N VAL A 98 3.46 -0.06 -12.22
CA VAL A 98 2.74 1.16 -12.61
C VAL A 98 3.49 2.40 -12.14
N LYS A 99 3.22 3.55 -12.77
CA LYS A 99 3.74 4.83 -12.29
C LYS A 99 3.02 5.22 -11.00
N GLY A 100 3.76 5.63 -9.98
CA GLY A 100 3.13 6.15 -8.77
C GLY A 100 4.07 6.28 -7.57
N SER A 101 3.59 6.99 -6.56
CA SER A 101 4.28 7.16 -5.28
C SER A 101 3.72 6.19 -4.23
N HIS A 102 2.95 6.63 -3.23
CA HIS A 102 2.34 5.75 -2.23
C HIS A 102 0.88 5.43 -2.55
N PHE A 103 0.08 6.44 -2.93
CA PHE A 103 -1.33 6.30 -3.28
C PHE A 103 -1.48 6.03 -4.78
N ILE A 104 -0.96 4.90 -5.21
CA ILE A 104 -0.80 4.54 -6.63
C ILE A 104 -2.14 4.43 -7.38
N GLN A 105 -3.24 4.29 -6.64
CA GLN A 105 -4.60 4.32 -7.17
C GLN A 105 -4.96 5.70 -7.72
N GLU A 106 -4.35 6.76 -7.20
CA GLU A 106 -4.56 8.11 -7.71
C GLU A 106 -3.71 8.38 -8.96
N ASP A 107 -2.53 7.78 -9.05
CA ASP A 107 -1.61 8.01 -10.17
C ASP A 107 -1.90 7.10 -11.39
N SER A 108 -2.26 5.84 -11.15
CA SER A 108 -2.43 4.81 -12.20
C SER A 108 -3.71 3.95 -12.05
N PRO A 109 -4.89 4.55 -11.81
CA PRO A 109 -6.12 3.77 -11.55
C PRO A 109 -6.51 2.84 -12.70
N VAL A 110 -6.37 3.30 -13.95
CA VAL A 110 -6.75 2.53 -15.14
C VAL A 110 -5.85 1.31 -15.32
N GLN A 111 -4.52 1.49 -15.21
CA GLN A 111 -3.56 0.40 -15.34
C GLN A 111 -3.74 -0.65 -14.23
N ILE A 112 -3.98 -0.20 -13.00
CA ILE A 112 -4.27 -1.08 -11.86
C ILE A 112 -5.53 -1.89 -12.12
N GLY A 113 -6.62 -1.24 -12.55
CA GLY A 113 -7.89 -1.91 -12.84
C GLY A 113 -7.77 -2.95 -13.95
N GLN A 114 -7.04 -2.63 -15.02
CA GLN A 114 -6.77 -3.56 -16.12
C GLN A 114 -5.94 -4.76 -15.65
N ALA A 115 -4.87 -4.52 -14.88
CA ALA A 115 -4.03 -5.58 -14.34
C ALA A 115 -4.82 -6.55 -13.44
N ILE A 116 -5.72 -6.02 -12.60
CA ILE A 116 -6.60 -6.82 -11.75
C ILE A 116 -7.56 -7.65 -12.61
N ALA A 117 -8.22 -7.05 -13.60
CA ALA A 117 -9.18 -7.74 -14.46
C ALA A 117 -8.51 -8.88 -15.27
N GLU A 118 -7.37 -8.59 -15.88
CA GLU A 118 -6.59 -9.59 -16.63
C GLU A 118 -6.10 -10.73 -15.73
N TRP A 119 -5.59 -10.38 -14.55
CA TRP A 119 -5.13 -11.38 -13.59
C TRP A 119 -6.28 -12.27 -13.14
N TYR A 120 -7.43 -11.71 -12.79
CA TYR A 120 -8.61 -12.45 -12.33
C TYR A 120 -9.14 -13.43 -13.38
N VAL A 121 -9.14 -13.03 -14.65
CA VAL A 121 -9.56 -13.91 -15.77
C VAL A 121 -8.54 -15.03 -16.03
N SER A 122 -7.28 -14.86 -15.61
CA SER A 122 -6.21 -15.85 -15.76
C SER A 122 -6.03 -16.82 -14.58
N LEU A 123 -6.86 -16.69 -13.52
CA LEU A 123 -6.90 -17.59 -12.38
C LEU A 123 -7.58 -18.92 -12.72
#